data_AF-A0AAW3T0M9-F1
#
_entry.id   AF-A0AAW3T0M9-F1
#
_cell.length_a   1.000
_cell.length_b   1.000
_cell.length_c   1.000
_cell.angle_alpha   90.00
_cell.angle_beta   90.00
_cell.angle_gamma   90.00
#
_symmetry.space_group_name_H-M   'P 1'
#
loop_
_entity.id
_entity.type
_entity.pdbx_description
1 polymer ?
#
loop_
_entity_poly.entity_id
_entity_poly.type
_entity_poly.pdbx_seq_one_letter_code
_entity_poly.pdbx_strand_id
1 'polypeptide(L)'
;MKHLQNQGNSARGNRGLRAVASASVFGVVAAGLIVAGPVSSASADTKTTEDSIGWYRPSDSSWHLSFDTPPGDESDVAFVNGPTNSGSVVPVAGDWNGDGADSIAWYRYSDASWHMSDDLSGGPSDAAFIWGPAGDTSITPIVGDWDGDGKDTVGWYRPSDGSYHLANANTTSASSSAFQWGPAGNTSVKPVVGDWDGDGKDTVGWYRPSDGSYHLANANNTTAGSSAFVAGPAGNTTVTAIAGDWNGDGKDTVGWYRPSDGSYHLAAANTTNPSSSAFAWGPTGNTSVVPIVGDWDGKVTAPPPSSGLPSSPTAQQVIDYARSYMGKTVYQVDGSTAAPWHGYRGDWCAWFSTWALRNTTGGTYYTWVHDMRKLGTQLPAGASPRVGDIVIFGSDQHVGIVSKQVNGVWYVLDGNGLSTGTSGDWTTTKVAERPIWNQAHDFIRVDY
;
A
#
# COMPACT_ATOMS: atom_id res chain seq x y z
N MET A 1 -38.55 -2.07 64.23
CA MET A 1 -37.71 -2.75 65.24
C MET A 1 -36.27 -2.63 64.75
N LYS A 2 -35.50 -1.68 65.30
CA LYS A 2 -34.38 -1.93 66.24
C LYS A 2 -33.22 -2.69 65.57
N HIS A 3 -32.12 -2.00 65.24
CA HIS A 3 -30.91 -1.81 66.06
C HIS A 3 -29.88 -2.92 65.76
N LEU A 4 -28.74 -2.57 65.15
CA LEU A 4 -27.51 -2.02 65.74
C LEU A 4 -26.57 -3.10 66.29
N GLN A 5 -25.31 -2.88 65.95
CA GLN A 5 -24.10 -3.12 66.75
C GLN A 5 -23.51 -4.54 66.76
N ASN A 6 -22.26 -4.73 66.32
CA ASN A 6 -20.95 -4.18 66.74
C ASN A 6 -20.28 -5.08 67.78
N GLN A 7 -18.94 -5.05 67.78
CA GLN A 7 -17.97 -5.62 68.74
C GLN A 7 -17.64 -7.11 68.49
N GLY A 8 -16.38 -7.55 68.37
CA GLY A 8 -15.10 -6.90 68.60
C GLY A 8 -14.16 -7.82 69.38
N ASN A 9 -12.87 -7.86 68.96
CA ASN A 9 -11.66 -8.11 69.77
C ASN A 9 -11.42 -9.50 70.38
N SER A 10 -10.20 -10.01 70.57
CA SER A 10 -8.81 -9.56 70.33
C SER A 10 -7.87 -10.71 70.75
N ALA A 11 -6.69 -10.85 70.11
CA ALA A 11 -5.35 -10.95 70.74
C ALA A 11 -4.32 -11.54 69.75
N ARG A 12 -3.39 -10.72 69.22
CA ARG A 12 -1.96 -10.54 69.63
C ARG A 12 -1.03 -11.69 69.16
N GLY A 13 0.09 -11.47 68.45
CA GLY A 13 0.73 -10.25 67.96
C GLY A 13 2.17 -10.51 67.47
N ASN A 14 2.75 -9.46 66.84
CA ASN A 14 4.18 -9.17 66.59
C ASN A 14 4.95 -10.07 65.58
N ARG A 15 5.83 -9.59 64.69
CA ARG A 15 6.46 -8.31 64.26
C ARG A 15 7.16 -8.66 62.92
N GLY A 16 7.38 -7.81 61.93
CA GLY A 16 7.13 -6.40 61.75
C GLY A 16 7.78 -5.87 60.45
N LEU A 17 7.70 -4.53 60.31
CA LEU A 17 8.55 -3.63 59.50
C LEU A 17 8.39 -3.71 57.96
N ARG A 18 8.01 -2.65 57.22
CA ARG A 18 7.71 -1.24 57.48
C ARG A 18 6.74 -0.75 56.38
N ALA A 19 5.79 0.08 56.76
CA ALA A 19 5.00 0.95 55.89
C ALA A 19 5.43 2.40 56.14
N VAL A 20 5.35 3.25 55.11
CA VAL A 20 4.74 4.60 55.12
C VAL A 20 4.47 4.91 53.63
N ALA A 21 3.25 5.07 53.08
CA ALA A 21 2.22 6.10 53.33
C ALA A 21 2.80 7.53 53.19
N SER A 22 2.14 8.57 52.68
CA SER A 22 0.74 8.81 52.38
C SER A 22 0.62 10.07 51.51
N ALA A 23 -0.58 10.28 51.00
CA ALA A 23 -1.09 11.37 50.17
C ALA A 23 -0.72 12.80 50.58
N SER A 24 -0.84 13.76 49.64
CA SER A 24 -1.85 14.85 49.70
C SER A 24 -1.73 15.81 48.51
N VAL A 25 -2.89 16.22 48.01
CA VAL A 25 -3.11 17.26 46.99
C VAL A 25 -2.85 18.65 47.57
N PHE A 26 -2.07 19.48 46.87
CA PHE A 26 -2.18 20.94 46.88
C PHE A 26 -1.86 21.46 45.47
N GLY A 27 -2.75 22.28 44.92
CA GLY A 27 -2.59 22.88 43.61
C GLY A 27 -1.57 24.02 43.61
N VAL A 28 -0.77 24.08 42.55
CA VAL A 28 -0.08 25.29 42.09
C VAL A 28 -0.20 25.32 40.56
N VAL A 29 -0.72 26.42 40.03
CA VAL A 29 -0.71 26.75 38.60
C VAL A 29 0.69 27.28 38.27
N ALA A 30 1.40 26.62 37.37
CA ALA A 30 2.54 27.18 36.64
C ALA A 30 2.72 26.44 35.30
N ALA A 31 3.03 27.22 34.28
CA ALA A 31 3.00 26.90 32.87
C ALA A 31 4.09 25.93 32.40
N GLY A 32 3.75 25.17 31.34
CA GLY A 32 4.60 24.87 30.19
C GLY A 32 5.91 24.12 30.42
N LEU A 33 5.89 22.81 30.13
CA LEU A 33 6.86 22.17 29.23
C LEU A 33 6.38 20.74 28.94
N ILE A 34 5.67 20.54 27.82
CA ILE A 34 5.57 19.19 27.25
C ILE A 34 6.89 18.95 26.54
N VAL A 35 7.76 18.16 27.14
CA VAL A 35 8.87 17.55 26.41
C VAL A 35 8.24 16.50 25.51
N ALA A 36 8.01 16.87 24.25
CA ALA A 36 7.83 15.89 23.20
C ALA A 36 9.14 15.11 23.11
N GLY A 37 9.13 13.84 23.53
CA GLY A 37 10.14 12.90 23.09
C GLY A 37 10.13 12.83 21.55
N PRO A 38 11.22 12.40 20.91
CA PRO A 38 11.19 12.19 19.48
C PRO A 38 10.04 11.25 19.17
N VAL A 39 9.01 11.77 18.51
CA VAL A 39 8.14 10.96 17.69
C VAL A 39 9.06 10.38 16.63
N SER A 40 9.44 9.12 16.82
CA SER A 40 9.91 8.30 15.72
C SER A 40 8.79 8.33 14.70
N SER A 41 9.00 9.07 13.62
CA SER A 41 8.24 8.93 12.39
C SER A 41 8.57 7.55 11.82
N ALA A 42 7.97 6.52 12.41
CA ALA A 42 7.67 5.32 11.67
C ALA A 42 6.50 5.72 10.77
N SER A 43 6.81 6.07 9.52
CA SER A 43 5.87 5.77 8.45
C SER A 43 5.89 4.26 8.36
N ALA A 44 5.11 3.60 9.22
CA ALA A 44 4.85 2.18 9.05
C ALA A 44 4.03 2.12 7.78
N ASP A 45 4.66 1.64 6.70
CA ASP A 45 3.90 1.10 5.60
C ASP A 45 3.06 -0.04 6.18
N THR A 46 1.80 0.27 6.47
CA THR A 46 0.81 -0.78 6.58
C THR A 46 0.32 -0.94 5.15
N LYS A 47 0.98 -1.82 4.37
CA LYS A 47 0.56 -2.26 3.02
C LYS A 47 -0.84 -2.85 3.13
N THR A 48 -1.83 -1.99 3.31
CA THR A 48 -3.26 -2.33 3.43
C THR A 48 -3.90 -2.22 2.06
N THR A 49 -3.09 -2.35 1.02
CA THR A 49 -3.44 -2.29 -0.39
C THR A 49 -3.47 -3.72 -0.90
N GLU A 50 -4.36 -4.01 -1.83
CA GLU A 50 -4.51 -5.38 -2.34
C GLU A 50 -3.48 -5.59 -3.45
N ASP A 51 -2.61 -6.58 -3.27
CA ASP A 51 -1.72 -6.99 -4.34
C ASP A 51 -2.49 -7.63 -5.48
N SER A 52 -2.01 -7.36 -6.69
CA SER A 52 -2.63 -7.86 -7.90
C SER A 52 -1.62 -8.43 -8.88
N ILE A 53 -2.14 -9.02 -9.95
CA ILE A 53 -1.39 -9.97 -10.76
C ILE A 53 -0.97 -9.33 -12.09
N GLY A 54 0.28 -9.58 -12.45
CA GLY A 54 0.86 -9.27 -13.74
C GLY A 54 1.53 -10.48 -14.39
N TRP A 55 1.88 -10.36 -15.66
CA TRP A 55 2.86 -11.23 -16.30
C TRP A 55 3.76 -10.47 -17.25
N TYR A 56 5.00 -10.92 -17.30
CA TYR A 56 6.02 -10.46 -18.24
C TYR A 56 6.28 -11.53 -19.29
N ARG A 57 6.40 -11.12 -20.56
CA ARG A 57 6.78 -12.01 -21.66
C ARG A 57 8.19 -11.70 -22.15
N PRO A 58 9.17 -12.59 -21.91
CA PRO A 58 10.57 -12.35 -22.30
C PRO A 58 10.81 -12.20 -23.81
N SER A 59 9.96 -12.79 -24.66
CA SER A 59 10.21 -12.80 -26.11
C SER A 59 10.08 -11.42 -26.78
N ASP A 60 9.26 -10.54 -26.21
CA ASP A 60 8.99 -9.19 -26.72
C ASP A 60 9.11 -8.11 -25.65
N SER A 61 9.49 -8.49 -24.43
CA SER A 61 9.61 -7.59 -23.27
C SER A 61 8.31 -6.87 -22.93
N SER A 62 7.17 -7.51 -23.23
CA SER A 62 5.84 -6.98 -22.87
C SER A 62 5.49 -7.29 -21.42
N TRP A 63 4.99 -6.26 -20.74
CA TRP A 63 4.39 -6.31 -19.41
C TRP A 63 2.89 -6.20 -19.57
N HIS A 64 2.17 -6.99 -18.81
CA HIS A 64 0.70 -7.06 -18.81
C HIS A 64 0.25 -7.14 -17.37
N LEU A 65 -0.34 -6.07 -16.86
CA LEU A 65 -0.69 -5.89 -15.45
C LEU A 65 -2.20 -5.73 -15.34
N SER A 66 -2.79 -6.28 -14.28
CA SER A 66 -4.17 -6.01 -13.92
C SER A 66 -4.23 -5.50 -12.50
N PHE A 67 -5.05 -4.46 -12.30
CA PHE A 67 -5.25 -3.78 -11.02
C PHE A 67 -6.25 -4.51 -10.13
N ASP A 68 -6.93 -5.54 -10.64
CA ASP A 68 -7.94 -6.28 -9.93
C ASP A 68 -7.50 -7.74 -9.69
N THR A 69 -7.88 -8.28 -8.53
CA THR A 69 -7.71 -9.70 -8.19
C THR A 69 -9.06 -10.31 -7.79
N PRO A 70 -9.66 -11.22 -8.58
CA PRO A 70 -9.18 -11.74 -9.86
C PRO A 70 -9.27 -10.69 -10.99
N PRO A 71 -8.39 -10.80 -12.00
CA PRO A 71 -8.34 -9.86 -13.12
C PRO A 71 -9.53 -10.05 -14.07
N GLY A 72 -9.85 -8.98 -14.80
CA GLY A 72 -10.77 -9.02 -15.93
C GLY A 72 -10.23 -9.78 -17.14
N ASP A 73 -10.99 -9.78 -18.24
CA ASP A 73 -10.62 -10.48 -19.48
C ASP A 73 -9.41 -9.83 -20.20
N GLU A 74 -9.10 -8.57 -19.90
CA GLU A 74 -8.01 -7.78 -20.50
C GLU A 74 -7.02 -7.29 -19.44
N SER A 75 -5.84 -6.83 -19.88
CA SER A 75 -4.89 -6.11 -19.02
C SER A 75 -5.34 -4.67 -18.86
N ASP A 76 -5.33 -4.16 -17.63
CA ASP A 76 -5.55 -2.74 -17.34
C ASP A 76 -4.41 -1.91 -17.92
N VAL A 77 -3.19 -2.45 -17.85
CA VAL A 77 -2.01 -1.83 -18.45
C VAL A 77 -1.19 -2.87 -19.21
N ALA A 78 -0.80 -2.52 -20.43
CA ALA A 78 0.17 -3.28 -21.20
C ALA A 78 1.14 -2.36 -21.94
N PHE A 79 2.44 -2.63 -21.79
CA PHE A 79 3.51 -1.85 -22.42
C PHE A 79 4.75 -2.72 -22.67
N VAL A 80 5.72 -2.16 -23.38
CA VAL A 80 7.03 -2.79 -23.58
C VAL A 80 8.08 -2.02 -22.80
N ASN A 81 8.83 -2.71 -21.94
CA ASN A 81 9.97 -2.16 -21.21
C ASN A 81 11.04 -3.25 -21.04
N GLY A 82 12.29 -2.86 -21.30
CA GLY A 82 13.44 -3.75 -21.26
C GLY A 82 13.92 -4.14 -22.66
N PRO A 83 15.06 -4.85 -22.74
CA PRO A 83 15.71 -5.10 -24.01
C PRO A 83 15.08 -6.29 -24.76
N THR A 84 14.57 -6.03 -25.97
CA THR A 84 14.06 -7.10 -26.85
C THR A 84 15.21 -8.03 -27.26
N ASN A 85 15.04 -9.34 -27.10
CA ASN A 85 16.00 -10.39 -27.51
C ASN A 85 17.40 -10.34 -26.87
N SER A 86 17.58 -9.73 -25.70
CA SER A 86 18.91 -9.61 -25.07
C SER A 86 18.95 -10.29 -23.71
N GLY A 87 19.41 -11.55 -23.70
CA GLY A 87 20.03 -12.25 -22.56
C GLY A 87 19.38 -12.11 -21.19
N SER A 88 18.66 -13.16 -20.75
CA SER A 88 18.30 -13.45 -19.35
C SER A 88 18.14 -12.21 -18.46
N VAL A 89 17.14 -11.36 -18.75
CA VAL A 89 16.68 -10.41 -17.74
C VAL A 89 15.71 -11.11 -16.80
N VAL A 90 15.68 -10.67 -15.56
CA VAL A 90 14.70 -11.10 -14.55
C VAL A 90 13.78 -9.91 -14.29
N PRO A 91 12.49 -10.01 -14.64
CA PRO A 91 11.51 -9.00 -14.26
C PRO A 91 11.24 -9.07 -12.75
N VAL A 92 11.11 -7.92 -12.11
CA VAL A 92 10.73 -7.75 -10.70
C VAL A 92 9.81 -6.54 -10.59
N ALA A 93 9.16 -6.38 -9.45
CA ALA A 93 8.31 -5.22 -9.14
C ALA A 93 8.45 -4.82 -7.69
N GLY A 94 8.19 -3.55 -7.42
CA GLY A 94 8.20 -2.97 -6.09
C GLY A 94 7.99 -1.46 -6.10
N ASP A 95 7.77 -0.89 -4.93
CA ASP A 95 7.64 0.54 -4.70
C ASP A 95 9.02 1.18 -4.54
N TRP A 96 9.65 1.54 -5.66
CA TRP A 96 11.00 2.11 -5.66
C TRP A 96 11.04 3.54 -5.07
N ASN A 97 9.90 4.25 -5.09
CA ASN A 97 9.86 5.69 -4.85
C ASN A 97 9.22 6.05 -3.49
N GLY A 98 8.46 5.13 -2.89
CA GLY A 98 7.77 5.25 -1.61
C GLY A 98 6.40 5.91 -1.70
N ASP A 99 5.69 5.77 -2.84
CA ASP A 99 4.35 6.33 -3.03
C ASP A 99 3.21 5.36 -2.75
N GLY A 100 3.55 4.14 -2.36
CA GLY A 100 2.64 3.04 -2.05
C GLY A 100 2.16 2.28 -3.28
N ALA A 101 2.64 2.58 -4.49
CA ALA A 101 2.33 1.84 -5.70
C ALA A 101 3.57 1.12 -6.23
N ASP A 102 3.40 -0.17 -6.54
CA ASP A 102 4.44 -0.94 -7.18
C ASP A 102 4.57 -0.59 -8.65
N SER A 103 5.83 -0.53 -9.08
CA SER A 103 6.20 -0.32 -10.46
C SER A 103 7.23 -1.36 -10.87
N ILE A 104 7.72 -1.27 -12.11
CA ILE A 104 8.46 -2.38 -12.73
C ILE A 104 9.96 -2.13 -12.70
N ALA A 105 10.71 -3.22 -12.58
CA ALA A 105 12.14 -3.20 -12.83
C ALA A 105 12.62 -4.50 -13.48
N TRP A 106 13.84 -4.49 -13.98
CA TRP A 106 14.49 -5.71 -14.46
C TRP A 106 15.96 -5.76 -14.12
N TYR A 107 16.43 -6.95 -13.76
CA TYR A 107 17.82 -7.25 -13.48
C TYR A 107 18.46 -7.99 -14.65
N ARG A 108 19.67 -7.61 -15.05
CA ARG A 108 20.45 -8.30 -16.09
C ARG A 108 21.66 -9.01 -15.48
N TYR A 109 21.71 -10.34 -15.64
CA TYR A 109 22.81 -11.14 -15.08
C TYR A 109 24.20 -10.74 -15.62
N SER A 110 24.34 -10.41 -16.90
CA SER A 110 25.66 -10.23 -17.53
C SER A 110 26.51 -9.13 -16.91
N ASP A 111 25.87 -8.07 -16.42
CA ASP A 111 26.53 -6.88 -15.86
C ASP A 111 26.02 -6.53 -14.45
N ALA A 112 25.13 -7.35 -13.88
CA ALA A 112 24.43 -7.09 -12.63
C ALA A 112 23.71 -5.73 -12.59
N SER A 113 23.24 -5.24 -13.75
CA SER A 113 22.51 -3.98 -13.82
C SER A 113 21.04 -4.16 -13.47
N TRP A 114 20.56 -3.31 -12.57
CA TRP A 114 19.16 -3.09 -12.25
C TRP A 114 18.67 -1.87 -13.02
N HIS A 115 17.46 -1.95 -13.55
CA HIS A 115 16.83 -0.90 -14.33
C HIS A 115 15.40 -0.76 -13.83
N MET A 116 15.10 0.37 -13.21
CA MET A 116 13.84 0.66 -12.52
C MET A 116 13.07 1.74 -13.26
N SER A 117 11.77 1.58 -13.33
CA SER A 117 10.83 2.59 -13.82
C SER A 117 9.82 2.85 -12.72
N ASP A 118 9.61 4.13 -12.38
CA ASP A 118 8.67 4.58 -11.35
C ASP A 118 7.24 4.73 -11.92
N ASP A 119 7.03 4.34 -13.18
CA ASP A 119 5.72 4.38 -13.84
C ASP A 119 5.39 3.09 -14.62
N LEU A 120 4.10 2.94 -14.92
CA LEU A 120 3.55 1.84 -15.71
C LEU A 120 3.28 2.26 -17.17
N SER A 121 4.15 3.07 -17.76
CA SER A 121 3.97 3.59 -19.14
C SER A 121 4.99 3.04 -20.15
N GLY A 122 5.99 2.29 -19.66
CA GLY A 122 7.12 1.80 -20.46
C GLY A 122 8.11 2.92 -20.80
N GLY A 123 9.08 2.63 -21.67
CA GLY A 123 10.12 3.60 -22.05
C GLY A 123 11.45 3.42 -21.29
N PRO A 124 12.31 4.45 -21.21
CA PRO A 124 13.59 4.35 -20.51
C PRO A 124 13.41 4.23 -18.99
N SER A 125 14.35 3.55 -18.34
CA SER A 125 14.42 3.46 -16.88
C SER A 125 14.65 4.83 -16.24
N ASP A 126 13.97 5.13 -15.14
CA ASP A 126 14.19 6.32 -14.31
C ASP A 126 15.49 6.21 -13.51
N ALA A 127 15.83 4.98 -13.10
CA ALA A 127 17.08 4.66 -12.44
C ALA A 127 17.73 3.41 -13.04
N ALA A 128 19.07 3.43 -13.09
CA ALA A 128 19.85 2.24 -13.39
C ALA A 128 21.16 2.25 -12.59
N PHE A 129 21.52 1.10 -12.03
CA PHE A 129 22.72 0.93 -11.22
C PHE A 129 23.21 -0.52 -11.27
N ILE A 130 24.43 -0.76 -10.80
CA ILE A 130 25.04 -2.10 -10.80
C ILE A 130 25.14 -2.59 -9.38
N TRP A 131 24.49 -3.71 -9.06
CA TRP A 131 24.59 -4.29 -7.73
C TRP A 131 24.36 -5.81 -7.77
N GLY A 132 25.25 -6.56 -7.14
CA GLY A 132 25.23 -8.02 -7.14
C GLY A 132 26.37 -8.66 -7.95
N PRO A 133 26.42 -10.00 -8.01
CA PRO A 133 27.50 -10.74 -8.66
C PRO A 133 27.31 -10.78 -10.18
N ALA A 134 27.97 -9.87 -10.90
CA ALA A 134 27.95 -9.83 -12.36
C ALA A 134 28.37 -11.17 -13.00
N GLY A 135 27.57 -11.64 -13.94
CA GLY A 135 27.73 -12.90 -14.66
C GLY A 135 27.19 -14.15 -13.95
N ASP A 136 26.73 -14.04 -12.70
CA ASP A 136 26.29 -15.18 -11.92
C ASP A 136 24.79 -15.48 -12.13
N THR A 137 24.48 -16.38 -13.05
CA THR A 137 23.10 -16.82 -13.35
C THR A 137 22.55 -17.82 -12.33
N SER A 138 23.29 -18.15 -11.27
CA SER A 138 22.83 -19.05 -10.21
C SER A 138 22.08 -18.33 -9.08
N ILE A 139 22.24 -17.01 -8.97
CA ILE A 139 21.47 -16.22 -8.01
C ILE A 139 20.05 -15.98 -8.50
N THR A 140 19.14 -15.71 -7.58
CA THR A 140 17.80 -15.22 -7.88
C THR A 140 17.67 -13.80 -7.34
N PRO A 141 17.48 -12.79 -8.21
CA PRO A 141 17.15 -11.43 -7.79
C PRO A 141 15.85 -11.43 -6.98
N ILE A 142 15.82 -10.65 -5.91
CA ILE A 142 14.65 -10.44 -5.04
C ILE A 142 14.57 -8.97 -4.65
N VAL A 143 13.41 -8.52 -4.21
CA VAL A 143 13.12 -7.12 -3.86
C VAL A 143 12.13 -7.10 -2.69
N GLY A 144 12.19 -6.05 -1.89
CA GLY A 144 11.31 -5.81 -0.75
C GLY A 144 11.79 -4.67 0.14
N ASP A 145 10.93 -4.19 1.02
CA ASP A 145 11.23 -3.18 2.05
C ASP A 145 11.90 -3.84 3.26
N TRP A 146 13.22 -3.98 3.20
CA TRP A 146 13.98 -4.70 4.22
C TRP A 146 14.07 -3.97 5.57
N ASP A 147 13.89 -2.65 5.61
CA ASP A 147 14.07 -1.84 6.82
C ASP A 147 12.84 -1.08 7.30
N GLY A 148 11.74 -1.13 6.54
CA GLY A 148 10.44 -0.58 6.90
C GLY A 148 10.35 0.92 6.65
N ASP A 149 11.05 1.43 5.63
CA ASP A 149 11.03 2.85 5.27
C ASP A 149 9.97 3.19 4.20
N GLY A 150 9.23 2.17 3.74
CA GLY A 150 8.20 2.24 2.72
C GLY A 150 8.76 2.18 1.31
N LYS A 151 10.03 1.78 1.11
CA LYS A 151 10.63 1.63 -0.23
C LYS A 151 11.19 0.24 -0.44
N ASP A 152 10.83 -0.34 -1.57
CA ASP A 152 11.42 -1.59 -1.99
C ASP A 152 12.84 -1.40 -2.49
N THR A 153 13.72 -2.27 -2.00
CA THR A 153 15.13 -2.23 -2.32
C THR A 153 15.68 -3.59 -2.73
N VAL A 154 16.79 -3.58 -3.47
CA VAL A 154 17.27 -4.79 -4.15
C VAL A 154 17.95 -5.80 -3.21
N GLY A 155 17.81 -7.07 -3.57
CA GLY A 155 18.47 -8.19 -2.94
C GLY A 155 18.73 -9.34 -3.91
N TRP A 156 19.44 -10.37 -3.44
CA TRP A 156 19.54 -11.65 -4.15
C TRP A 156 19.72 -12.82 -3.20
N TYR A 157 19.22 -13.98 -3.64
CA TYR A 157 19.39 -15.27 -2.99
C TYR A 157 20.36 -16.15 -3.78
N ARG A 158 21.27 -16.84 -3.08
CA ARG A 158 22.22 -17.79 -3.65
C ARG A 158 21.91 -19.21 -3.15
N PRO A 159 21.37 -20.11 -4.01
CA PRO A 159 21.00 -21.46 -3.60
C PRO A 159 22.19 -22.34 -3.19
N SER A 160 23.39 -22.10 -3.74
CA SER A 160 24.57 -22.94 -3.49
C SER A 160 24.99 -22.95 -2.01
N ASP A 161 24.83 -21.83 -1.31
CA ASP A 161 25.16 -21.68 0.11
C ASP A 161 23.95 -21.25 0.97
N GLY A 162 22.79 -21.03 0.35
CA GLY A 162 21.57 -20.64 1.06
C GLY A 162 21.62 -19.23 1.63
N SER A 163 22.48 -18.35 1.08
CA SER A 163 22.64 -16.99 1.56
C SER A 163 21.69 -16.01 0.88
N TYR A 164 21.14 -15.08 1.67
CA TYR A 164 20.44 -13.89 1.23
C TYR A 164 21.36 -12.69 1.40
N HIS A 165 21.35 -11.79 0.43
CA HIS A 165 22.11 -10.54 0.43
C HIS A 165 21.12 -9.43 0.11
N LEU A 166 20.88 -8.54 1.05
CA LEU A 166 19.84 -7.51 0.99
C LEU A 166 20.48 -6.14 1.11
N ALA A 167 20.11 -5.18 0.28
CA ALA A 167 20.63 -3.81 0.31
C ALA A 167 19.49 -2.83 0.56
N ASN A 168 19.64 -1.93 1.53
CA ASN A 168 18.62 -0.92 1.87
C ASN A 168 18.73 0.35 1.01
N ALA A 169 19.31 0.25 -0.19
CA ALA A 169 19.44 1.37 -1.10
C ALA A 169 19.63 0.90 -2.54
N ASN A 170 18.95 1.56 -3.47
CA ASN A 170 19.00 1.26 -4.90
C ASN A 170 20.17 2.00 -5.58
N THR A 171 21.41 1.68 -5.16
CA THR A 171 22.63 2.31 -5.68
C THR A 171 23.78 1.32 -5.83
N THR A 172 24.76 1.65 -6.68
CA THR A 172 25.96 0.82 -6.89
C THR A 172 26.81 0.61 -5.63
N SER A 173 26.73 1.54 -4.67
CA SER A 173 27.54 1.52 -3.45
C SER A 173 26.75 1.10 -2.20
N ALA A 174 25.56 0.52 -2.39
CA ALA A 174 24.69 0.17 -1.29
C ALA A 174 25.37 -0.84 -0.34
N SER A 175 25.34 -0.51 0.95
CA SER A 175 25.72 -1.47 1.98
C SER A 175 24.69 -2.59 2.03
N SER A 176 25.14 -3.80 2.34
CA SER A 176 24.26 -4.97 2.36
C SER A 176 24.42 -5.79 3.62
N SER A 177 23.31 -6.41 4.00
CA SER A 177 23.26 -7.45 5.01
C SER A 177 23.30 -8.80 4.32
N ALA A 178 24.18 -9.69 4.78
CA ALA A 178 24.30 -11.04 4.26
C ALA A 178 24.13 -12.06 5.39
N PHE A 179 23.23 -13.04 5.20
CA PHE A 179 22.97 -14.08 6.19
C PHE A 179 22.51 -15.37 5.52
N GLN A 180 22.72 -16.49 6.21
CA GLN A 180 22.36 -17.81 5.71
C GLN A 180 21.08 -18.29 6.40
N TRP A 181 20.01 -18.43 5.63
CA TRP A 181 18.72 -18.93 6.11
C TRP A 181 18.06 -19.92 5.14
N GLY A 182 18.48 -19.92 3.87
CA GLY A 182 18.03 -20.91 2.90
C GLY A 182 18.72 -22.28 3.09
N PRO A 183 18.13 -23.35 2.54
CA PRO A 183 18.70 -24.68 2.60
C PRO A 183 19.91 -24.80 1.65
N ALA A 184 21.10 -24.59 2.20
CA ALA A 184 22.35 -24.61 1.46
C ALA A 184 22.52 -25.86 0.58
N GLY A 185 22.89 -25.65 -0.67
CA GLY A 185 23.11 -26.70 -1.66
C GLY A 185 21.83 -27.26 -2.28
N ASN A 186 20.65 -26.86 -1.80
CA ASN A 186 19.38 -27.21 -2.45
C ASN A 186 19.04 -26.17 -3.53
N THR A 187 19.48 -26.42 -4.75
CA THR A 187 19.26 -25.52 -5.90
C THR A 187 17.83 -25.54 -6.45
N SER A 188 16.96 -26.40 -5.91
CA SER A 188 15.56 -26.52 -6.36
C SER A 188 14.59 -25.62 -5.59
N VAL A 189 15.02 -25.03 -4.47
CA VAL A 189 14.15 -24.09 -3.74
C VAL A 189 14.08 -22.75 -4.46
N LYS A 190 12.93 -22.09 -4.35
CA LYS A 190 12.68 -20.77 -4.92
C LYS A 190 12.54 -19.77 -3.78
N PRO A 191 13.27 -18.65 -3.76
CA PRO A 191 13.04 -17.63 -2.75
C PRO A 191 11.64 -17.03 -2.94
N VAL A 192 11.04 -16.60 -1.84
CA VAL A 192 9.84 -15.76 -1.80
C VAL A 192 10.09 -14.65 -0.79
N VAL A 193 9.41 -13.52 -0.94
CA VAL A 193 9.56 -12.34 -0.08
C VAL A 193 8.17 -11.81 0.22
N GLY A 194 7.99 -11.26 1.41
CA GLY A 194 6.79 -10.55 1.82
C GLY A 194 6.78 -10.17 3.30
N ASP A 195 5.83 -9.33 3.67
CA ASP A 195 5.50 -8.98 5.05
C ASP A 195 4.57 -10.05 5.66
N TRP A 196 5.18 -11.12 6.17
CA TRP A 196 4.43 -12.29 6.65
C TRP A 196 3.67 -12.04 7.96
N ASP A 197 4.06 -11.05 8.75
CA ASP A 197 3.48 -10.79 10.08
C ASP A 197 2.83 -9.41 10.24
N GLY A 198 2.88 -8.57 9.22
CA GLY A 198 2.19 -7.28 9.12
C GLY A 198 2.87 -6.18 9.91
N ASP A 199 4.21 -6.23 10.01
CA ASP A 199 5.00 -5.22 10.73
C ASP A 199 5.52 -4.09 9.83
N GLY A 200 5.19 -4.14 8.54
CA GLY A 200 5.60 -3.21 7.50
C GLY A 200 7.00 -3.47 6.96
N LYS A 201 7.56 -4.68 7.17
CA LYS A 201 8.88 -5.07 6.64
C LYS A 201 8.80 -6.36 5.87
N ASP A 202 9.37 -6.33 4.68
CA ASP A 202 9.54 -7.52 3.89
C ASP A 202 10.63 -8.41 4.47
N THR A 203 10.32 -9.69 4.55
CA THR A 203 11.22 -10.69 5.10
C THR A 203 11.31 -11.92 4.20
N VAL A 204 12.45 -12.59 4.27
CA VAL A 204 12.77 -13.67 3.34
C VAL A 204 12.03 -14.96 3.66
N GLY A 205 11.70 -15.70 2.60
CA GLY A 205 11.17 -17.05 2.65
C GLY A 205 11.72 -17.93 1.52
N TRP A 206 11.36 -19.20 1.50
CA TRP A 206 11.58 -20.09 0.37
C TRP A 206 10.50 -21.15 0.21
N TYR A 207 10.23 -21.49 -1.05
CA TYR A 207 9.35 -22.56 -1.47
C TYR A 207 10.15 -23.78 -1.94
N ARG A 208 9.74 -24.97 -1.51
CA ARG A 208 10.31 -26.24 -1.97
C ARG A 208 9.31 -27.00 -2.84
N PRO A 209 9.54 -27.08 -4.16
CA PRO A 209 8.61 -27.73 -5.07
C PRO A 209 8.43 -29.24 -4.84
N SER A 210 9.44 -29.94 -4.29
CA SER A 210 9.39 -31.40 -4.11
C SER A 210 8.32 -31.85 -3.13
N ASP A 211 8.00 -31.06 -2.11
CA ASP A 211 7.00 -31.36 -1.08
C ASP A 211 5.92 -30.27 -0.96
N GLY A 212 6.00 -29.20 -1.75
CA GLY A 212 5.01 -28.11 -1.74
C GLY A 212 5.09 -27.22 -0.50
N SER A 213 6.18 -27.30 0.27
CA SER A 213 6.33 -26.54 1.51
C SER A 213 6.86 -25.12 1.29
N TYR A 214 6.27 -24.16 2.01
CA TYR A 214 6.78 -22.81 2.20
C TYR A 214 7.42 -22.72 3.59
N HIS A 215 8.53 -22.00 3.66
CA HIS A 215 9.25 -21.69 4.89
C HIS A 215 9.48 -20.19 4.91
N LEU A 216 8.91 -19.49 5.87
CA LEU A 216 8.90 -18.03 5.96
C LEU A 216 9.64 -17.59 7.23
N ALA A 217 10.48 -16.56 7.14
CA ALA A 217 11.19 -15.98 8.29
C ALA A 217 10.53 -14.64 8.65
N ASN A 218 10.29 -14.39 9.94
CA ASN A 218 9.75 -13.08 10.39
C ASN A 218 10.84 -12.03 10.63
N ALA A 219 12.09 -12.30 10.21
CA ALA A 219 13.17 -11.34 10.29
C ALA A 219 14.32 -11.73 9.37
N ASN A 220 15.04 -10.73 8.85
CA ASN A 220 16.18 -10.90 7.95
C ASN A 220 17.48 -11.18 8.71
N ASN A 221 17.51 -12.28 9.48
CA ASN A 221 18.69 -12.74 10.22
C ASN A 221 18.66 -14.26 10.47
N THR A 222 19.74 -14.80 11.05
CA THR A 222 19.89 -16.25 11.29
C THR A 222 19.09 -16.79 12.48
N THR A 223 18.46 -15.93 13.28
CA THR A 223 17.74 -16.28 14.52
C THR A 223 16.24 -16.06 14.44
N ALA A 224 15.73 -15.67 13.27
CA ALA A 224 14.34 -15.34 13.07
C ALA A 224 13.41 -16.49 13.48
N GLY A 225 12.30 -16.13 14.13
CA GLY A 225 11.15 -17.04 14.20
C GLY A 225 10.72 -17.39 12.78
N SER A 226 10.34 -18.65 12.57
CA SER A 226 9.95 -19.13 11.25
C SER A 226 8.68 -19.94 11.30
N SER A 227 7.95 -19.90 10.19
CA SER A 227 6.80 -20.77 9.94
C SER A 227 7.13 -21.70 8.76
N ALA A 228 6.65 -22.94 8.85
CA ALA A 228 6.79 -23.93 7.79
C ALA A 228 5.48 -24.69 7.61
N PHE A 229 4.97 -24.74 6.40
CA PHE A 229 3.66 -25.33 6.08
C PHE A 229 3.58 -25.75 4.61
N VAL A 230 2.62 -26.61 4.27
CA VAL A 230 2.40 -27.06 2.88
C VAL A 230 1.23 -26.31 2.27
N ALA A 231 1.48 -25.48 1.26
CA ALA A 231 0.45 -24.73 0.53
C ALA A 231 0.60 -24.82 -1.00
N GLY A 232 1.71 -25.37 -1.49
CA GLY A 232 1.95 -25.56 -2.91
C GLY A 232 1.65 -26.98 -3.40
N PRO A 233 1.57 -27.20 -4.71
CA PRO A 233 1.32 -28.51 -5.30
C PRO A 233 2.58 -29.39 -5.22
N ALA A 234 2.62 -30.27 -4.22
CA ALA A 234 3.75 -31.17 -3.97
C ALA A 234 4.16 -31.97 -5.22
N GLY A 235 5.47 -31.96 -5.53
CA GLY A 235 6.05 -32.67 -6.66
C GLY A 235 5.96 -31.93 -7.99
N ASN A 236 5.24 -30.81 -8.06
CA ASN A 236 5.21 -29.98 -9.26
C ASN A 236 6.36 -28.96 -9.23
N THR A 237 7.41 -29.25 -9.99
CA THR A 237 8.62 -28.40 -10.07
C THR A 237 8.48 -27.22 -11.03
N THR A 238 7.42 -27.14 -11.83
CA THR A 238 7.25 -26.10 -12.85
C THR A 238 6.47 -24.90 -12.35
N VAL A 239 5.80 -24.98 -11.20
CA VAL A 239 5.12 -23.82 -10.62
C VAL A 239 6.11 -22.76 -10.18
N THR A 240 5.70 -21.51 -10.31
CA THR A 240 6.41 -20.35 -9.75
C THR A 240 5.73 -19.98 -8.45
N ALA A 241 6.50 -19.88 -7.36
CA ALA A 241 5.99 -19.36 -6.11
C ALA A 241 5.86 -17.84 -6.22
N ILE A 242 4.76 -17.31 -5.69
CA ILE A 242 4.45 -15.89 -5.63
C ILE A 242 3.98 -15.57 -4.20
N ALA A 243 3.94 -14.30 -3.83
CA ALA A 243 3.47 -13.82 -2.54
C ALA A 243 2.93 -12.39 -2.72
N GLY A 244 1.98 -12.02 -1.88
CA GLY A 244 1.40 -10.69 -1.82
C GLY A 244 0.20 -10.63 -0.87
N ASP A 245 -0.27 -9.44 -0.58
CA ASP A 245 -1.45 -9.14 0.22
C ASP A 245 -2.72 -9.22 -0.64
N TRP A 246 -3.21 -10.43 -0.88
CA TRP A 246 -4.37 -10.65 -1.75
C TRP A 246 -5.70 -10.12 -1.20
N ASN A 247 -5.76 -9.69 0.07
CA ASN A 247 -7.00 -9.31 0.75
C ASN A 247 -6.94 -7.92 1.42
N GLY A 248 -5.82 -7.21 1.29
CA GLY A 248 -5.58 -5.87 1.80
C GLY A 248 -5.49 -5.80 3.33
N ASP A 249 -5.19 -6.90 4.00
CA ASP A 249 -5.16 -6.96 5.47
C ASP A 249 -3.85 -6.51 6.13
N GLY A 250 -2.86 -6.10 5.32
CA GLY A 250 -1.54 -5.74 5.81
C GLY A 250 -0.55 -6.89 5.83
N LYS A 251 -0.91 -8.09 5.37
CA LYS A 251 -0.05 -9.28 5.46
C LYS A 251 0.02 -10.05 4.17
N ASP A 252 1.25 -10.34 3.78
CA ASP A 252 1.48 -11.17 2.61
C ASP A 252 1.15 -12.62 2.89
N THR A 253 0.48 -13.23 1.92
CA THR A 253 0.21 -14.65 1.92
C THR A 253 0.74 -15.30 0.66
N VAL A 254 1.14 -16.56 0.80
CA VAL A 254 1.79 -17.27 -0.31
C VAL A 254 0.80 -17.61 -1.43
N GLY A 255 1.31 -17.75 -2.64
CA GLY A 255 0.56 -18.26 -3.78
C GLY A 255 1.48 -19.00 -4.74
N TRP A 256 0.89 -19.56 -5.79
CA TRP A 256 1.65 -20.15 -6.89
C TRP A 256 0.97 -19.97 -8.23
N TYR A 257 1.80 -19.81 -9.26
CA TYR A 257 1.40 -19.74 -10.65
C TYR A 257 1.82 -21.03 -11.37
N ARG A 258 0.93 -21.56 -12.22
CA ARG A 258 1.21 -22.71 -13.07
C ARG A 258 1.29 -22.31 -14.54
N PRO A 259 2.50 -22.30 -15.15
CA PRO A 259 2.67 -21.88 -16.54
C PRO A 259 1.96 -22.76 -17.58
N SER A 260 1.68 -24.03 -17.28
CA SER A 260 1.07 -24.96 -18.24
C SER A 260 -0.38 -24.63 -18.59
N ASP A 261 -1.13 -24.05 -17.65
CA ASP A 261 -2.54 -23.67 -17.81
C ASP A 261 -2.81 -22.19 -17.52
N GLY A 262 -1.78 -21.43 -17.11
CA GLY A 262 -1.90 -20.01 -16.79
C GLY A 262 -2.67 -19.73 -15.50
N SER A 263 -2.82 -20.73 -14.63
CA SER A 263 -3.59 -20.57 -13.39
C SER A 263 -2.77 -19.98 -12.24
N TYR A 264 -3.36 -19.00 -11.56
CA TYR A 264 -2.92 -18.44 -10.29
C TYR A 264 -3.72 -19.06 -9.17
N HIS A 265 -3.06 -19.36 -8.05
CA HIS A 265 -3.66 -19.94 -6.85
C HIS A 265 -3.14 -19.15 -5.65
N LEU A 266 -3.99 -18.32 -5.06
CA LEU A 266 -3.62 -17.36 -4.02
C LEU A 266 -4.16 -17.88 -2.67
N ALA A 267 -3.28 -18.14 -1.71
CA ALA A 267 -3.71 -18.67 -0.41
C ALA A 267 -4.32 -17.56 0.44
N ALA A 268 -5.43 -17.83 1.12
CA ALA A 268 -6.03 -16.87 2.05
C ALA A 268 -5.27 -16.76 3.40
N ALA A 269 -4.29 -17.63 3.65
CA ALA A 269 -3.50 -17.64 4.88
C ALA A 269 -2.23 -18.49 4.76
N ASN A 270 -1.20 -18.13 5.53
CA ASN A 270 0.07 -18.86 5.64
C ASN A 270 -0.06 -20.10 6.54
N THR A 271 -0.85 -21.08 6.11
CA THR A 271 -1.14 -22.32 6.85
C THR A 271 -1.11 -23.54 5.93
N THR A 272 -1.17 -24.76 6.51
CA THR A 272 -1.18 -25.99 5.69
C THR A 272 -2.53 -26.19 5.02
N ASN A 273 -2.51 -26.43 3.70
CA ASN A 273 -3.68 -26.58 2.84
C ASN A 273 -4.70 -25.44 3.05
N PRO A 274 -4.29 -24.18 2.83
CA PRO A 274 -5.18 -23.04 3.03
C PRO A 274 -6.29 -23.07 1.98
N SER A 275 -7.43 -22.44 2.29
CA SER A 275 -8.38 -22.07 1.23
C SER A 275 -7.69 -21.12 0.26
N SER A 276 -7.89 -21.32 -1.04
CA SER A 276 -7.29 -20.49 -2.07
C SER A 276 -8.31 -19.98 -3.08
N SER A 277 -8.16 -18.75 -3.52
CA SER A 277 -8.78 -18.30 -4.77
C SER A 277 -7.95 -18.86 -5.94
N ALA A 278 -8.62 -19.20 -7.04
CA ALA A 278 -7.94 -19.70 -8.23
C ALA A 278 -8.62 -19.21 -9.50
N PHE A 279 -7.82 -18.71 -10.44
CA PHE A 279 -8.27 -18.19 -11.73
C PHE A 279 -7.15 -18.35 -12.76
N ALA A 280 -7.48 -18.27 -14.05
CA ALA A 280 -6.51 -18.31 -15.12
C ALA A 280 -6.44 -16.94 -15.80
N TRP A 281 -5.22 -16.43 -16.03
CA TRP A 281 -5.02 -15.15 -16.68
C TRP A 281 -3.69 -15.10 -17.44
N GLY A 282 -3.69 -14.40 -18.57
CA GLY A 282 -2.56 -14.40 -19.51
C GLY A 282 -2.57 -15.56 -20.50
N PRO A 283 -1.50 -15.71 -21.32
CA PRO A 283 -1.49 -16.63 -22.46
C PRO A 283 -1.38 -18.09 -22.01
N THR A 284 -2.51 -18.80 -22.00
CA THR A 284 -2.60 -20.22 -21.64
C THR A 284 -1.62 -21.07 -22.46
N GLY A 285 -0.86 -21.95 -21.78
CA GLY A 285 0.09 -22.87 -22.41
C GLY A 285 1.42 -22.23 -22.84
N ASN A 286 1.60 -20.91 -22.64
CA ASN A 286 2.89 -20.27 -22.84
C ASN A 286 3.73 -20.38 -21.56
N THR A 287 4.60 -21.39 -21.50
CA THR A 287 5.44 -21.64 -20.32
C THR A 287 6.58 -20.65 -20.13
N SER A 288 6.75 -19.68 -21.04
CA SER A 288 7.84 -18.70 -21.00
C SER A 288 7.44 -17.40 -20.30
N VAL A 289 6.15 -17.19 -19.99
CA VAL A 289 5.74 -16.00 -19.24
C VAL A 289 6.16 -16.12 -17.78
N VAL A 290 6.54 -14.99 -17.21
CA VAL A 290 6.93 -14.87 -15.80
C VAL A 290 5.80 -14.15 -15.07
N PRO A 291 5.18 -14.75 -14.04
CA PRO A 291 4.21 -14.03 -13.22
C PRO A 291 4.91 -12.93 -12.45
N ILE A 292 4.27 -11.78 -12.31
CA ILE A 292 4.72 -10.67 -11.49
C ILE A 292 3.57 -10.31 -10.55
N VAL A 293 3.89 -9.87 -9.35
CA VAL A 293 2.93 -9.42 -8.34
C VAL A 293 3.33 -8.04 -7.89
N GLY A 294 2.33 -7.23 -7.59
CA GLY A 294 2.51 -5.97 -6.89
C GLY A 294 1.20 -5.21 -6.76
N ASP A 295 1.22 -4.15 -5.97
CA ASP A 295 0.17 -3.15 -5.87
C ASP A 295 0.28 -2.15 -7.03
N TRP A 296 -0.21 -2.53 -8.21
CA TRP A 296 -0.06 -1.72 -9.42
C TRP A 296 -0.83 -0.40 -9.41
N ASP A 297 -1.85 -0.26 -8.56
CA ASP A 297 -2.74 0.90 -8.58
C ASP A 297 -2.58 1.80 -7.35
N GLY A 298 -1.78 1.37 -6.36
CA GLY A 298 -1.48 2.11 -5.14
C GLY A 298 -2.73 2.33 -4.27
N LYS A 299 -3.79 1.53 -4.46
CA LYS A 299 -5.06 1.75 -3.78
C LYS A 299 -4.99 1.15 -2.38
N VAL A 300 -4.94 2.02 -1.39
CA VAL A 300 -5.15 1.59 0.00
C VAL A 300 -6.60 1.08 0.15
N THR A 301 -6.78 -0.21 0.46
CA THR A 301 -8.10 -0.86 0.52
C THR A 301 -8.88 -0.44 1.77
N ALA A 302 -8.17 0.05 2.79
CA ALA A 302 -8.76 0.68 3.96
C ALA A 302 -8.89 2.21 3.78
N PRO A 303 -10.03 2.82 4.16
CA PRO A 303 -10.11 4.26 4.33
C PRO A 303 -9.04 4.70 5.34
N PRO A 304 -8.33 5.81 5.09
CA PRO A 304 -7.36 6.34 6.04
C PRO A 304 -8.04 6.51 7.41
N PRO A 305 -7.44 6.04 8.51
CA PRO A 305 -8.06 6.16 9.82
C PRO A 305 -8.08 7.65 10.21
N SER A 306 -9.26 8.17 10.57
CA SER A 306 -9.44 9.58 10.98
C SER A 306 -8.59 9.98 12.21
N SER A 307 -7.94 9.02 12.85
CA SER A 307 -6.99 9.20 13.95
C SER A 307 -5.61 9.68 13.52
N GLY A 308 -5.28 9.69 12.22
CA GLY A 308 -3.98 10.15 11.71
C GLY A 308 -3.83 11.68 11.68
N LEU A 309 -4.93 12.42 11.78
CA LEU A 309 -4.94 13.88 11.87
C LEU A 309 -5.25 14.31 13.32
N PRO A 310 -4.61 15.38 13.84
CA PRO A 310 -5.01 15.96 15.12
C PRO A 310 -6.44 16.49 15.03
N SER A 311 -7.14 16.66 16.15
CA SER A 311 -8.55 17.11 16.22
C SER A 311 -8.83 18.50 15.60
N SER A 312 -7.80 19.21 15.16
CA SER A 312 -7.85 20.49 14.44
C SER A 312 -6.59 20.61 13.59
N PRO A 313 -6.53 19.90 12.43
CA PRO A 313 -5.34 19.90 11.60
C PRO A 313 -5.15 21.24 10.91
N THR A 314 -3.91 21.54 10.51
CA THR A 314 -3.63 22.62 9.57
C THR A 314 -3.94 22.16 8.14
N ALA A 315 -4.23 23.10 7.24
CA ALA A 315 -4.42 22.78 5.81
C ALA A 315 -3.22 22.01 5.22
N GLN A 316 -1.99 22.35 5.64
CA GLN A 316 -0.78 21.65 5.19
C GLN A 316 -0.74 20.20 5.67
N GLN A 317 -1.11 19.92 6.93
CA GLN A 317 -1.17 18.55 7.45
C GLN A 317 -2.19 17.69 6.72
N VAL A 318 -3.32 18.27 6.32
CA VAL A 318 -4.32 17.56 5.51
C VAL A 318 -3.85 17.35 4.08
N ILE A 319 -3.15 18.33 3.49
CA ILE A 319 -2.53 18.19 2.18
C ILE A 319 -1.48 17.09 2.19
N ASP A 320 -0.62 17.06 3.21
CA ASP A 320 0.43 16.05 3.36
C ASP A 320 -0.18 14.67 3.60
N TYR A 321 -1.22 14.59 4.43
CA TYR A 321 -2.01 13.37 4.64
C TYR A 321 -2.70 12.90 3.35
N ALA A 322 -3.35 13.79 2.60
CA ALA A 322 -3.97 13.44 1.32
C ALA A 322 -2.93 12.96 0.29
N ARG A 323 -1.77 13.62 0.21
CA ARG A 323 -0.67 13.21 -0.68
C ARG A 323 -0.13 11.84 -0.32
N SER A 324 0.06 11.54 0.97
CA SER A 324 0.63 10.27 1.43
C SER A 324 -0.26 9.05 1.17
N TYR A 325 -1.51 9.23 0.73
CA TYR A 325 -2.47 8.15 0.51
C TYR A 325 -2.94 8.01 -0.94
N MET A 326 -2.51 8.90 -1.84
CA MET A 326 -3.11 9.01 -3.18
C MET A 326 -2.13 9.35 -4.30
N GLY A 327 -0.92 9.85 -4.01
CA GLY A 327 0.06 10.23 -5.04
C GLY A 327 -0.42 11.31 -6.03
N LYS A 328 -1.55 12.00 -5.79
CA LYS A 328 -2.14 13.00 -6.71
C LYS A 328 -1.78 14.43 -6.35
N THR A 329 -1.88 15.31 -7.36
CA THR A 329 -1.61 16.73 -7.18
C THR A 329 -2.79 17.39 -6.47
N VAL A 330 -2.50 18.10 -5.39
CA VAL A 330 -3.50 18.89 -4.66
C VAL A 330 -3.39 20.36 -5.07
N TYR A 331 -4.47 20.91 -5.61
CA TYR A 331 -4.59 22.32 -5.97
C TYR A 331 -5.41 23.08 -4.95
N GLN A 332 -4.83 24.12 -4.37
CA GLN A 332 -5.60 25.09 -3.61
C GLN A 332 -6.16 26.16 -4.55
N VAL A 333 -7.48 26.28 -4.59
CA VAL A 333 -8.19 27.07 -5.59
C VAL A 333 -8.46 28.50 -5.10
N ASP A 334 -8.41 28.80 -3.80
CA ASP A 334 -8.83 30.11 -3.28
C ASP A 334 -7.70 31.01 -2.76
N GLY A 335 -6.46 30.49 -2.70
CA GLY A 335 -5.30 31.22 -2.14
C GLY A 335 -5.45 31.61 -0.66
N SER A 336 -6.38 31.02 0.10
CA SER A 336 -6.57 31.32 1.51
C SER A 336 -5.47 30.67 2.36
N THR A 337 -4.45 31.44 2.73
CA THR A 337 -3.25 30.91 3.39
C THR A 337 -3.34 30.77 4.91
N ALA A 338 -4.50 30.99 5.56
CA ALA A 338 -4.48 31.20 7.01
C ALA A 338 -5.76 30.89 7.81
N ALA A 339 -6.76 30.19 7.28
CA ALA A 339 -7.88 29.75 8.11
C ALA A 339 -7.52 28.42 8.82
N PRO A 340 -7.70 28.29 10.14
CA PRO A 340 -7.72 26.98 10.78
C PRO A 340 -8.83 26.15 10.14
N TRP A 341 -8.53 24.89 9.79
CA TRP A 341 -9.55 23.94 9.38
C TRP A 341 -10.54 23.76 10.53
N HIS A 342 -11.79 24.13 10.32
CA HIS A 342 -12.81 24.07 11.36
C HIS A 342 -13.79 22.92 11.12
N GLY A 343 -13.48 21.77 11.73
CA GLY A 343 -14.44 20.74 12.10
C GLY A 343 -14.60 19.57 11.13
N TYR A 344 -15.46 18.64 11.55
CA TYR A 344 -15.77 17.34 10.93
C TYR A 344 -15.99 17.36 9.41
N ARG A 345 -16.38 18.49 8.82
CA ARG A 345 -16.74 18.56 7.39
C ARG A 345 -15.52 18.42 6.50
N GLY A 346 -14.46 19.20 6.72
CA GLY A 346 -13.25 19.08 5.90
C GLY A 346 -12.67 17.67 5.94
N ASP A 347 -12.58 17.08 7.14
CA ASP A 347 -12.05 15.73 7.35
C ASP A 347 -12.91 14.70 6.61
N TRP A 348 -14.23 14.89 6.61
CA TRP A 348 -15.17 14.03 5.90
C TRP A 348 -15.11 14.19 4.38
N CYS A 349 -14.88 15.42 3.89
CA CYS A 349 -14.71 15.68 2.46
C CYS A 349 -13.40 15.07 1.95
N ALA A 350 -12.30 15.21 2.70
CA ALA A 350 -11.03 14.55 2.38
C ALA A 350 -11.18 13.02 2.43
N TRP A 351 -11.86 12.48 3.44
CA TRP A 351 -12.22 11.06 3.56
C TRP A 351 -13.06 10.56 2.39
N PHE A 352 -14.03 11.36 1.94
CA PHE A 352 -14.89 11.00 0.83
C PHE A 352 -14.16 11.10 -0.51
N SER A 353 -13.36 12.15 -0.70
CA SER A 353 -12.57 12.33 -1.92
C SER A 353 -11.54 11.21 -2.08
N THR A 354 -10.82 10.84 -1.01
CA THR A 354 -9.93 9.67 -1.02
C THR A 354 -10.69 8.38 -1.38
N TRP A 355 -11.85 8.14 -0.78
CA TRP A 355 -12.67 6.96 -1.07
C TRP A 355 -13.24 6.92 -2.50
N ALA A 356 -13.73 8.04 -3.02
CA ALA A 356 -14.39 8.10 -4.33
C ALA A 356 -13.40 7.96 -5.50
N LEU A 357 -12.17 8.45 -5.39
CA LEU A 357 -11.09 8.24 -6.38
C LEU A 357 -10.76 6.75 -6.56
N ARG A 358 -10.84 5.97 -5.48
CA ARG A 358 -10.37 4.59 -5.41
C ARG A 358 -11.29 3.54 -6.05
N ASN A 359 -12.58 3.82 -6.23
CA ASN A 359 -13.58 2.84 -6.73
C ASN A 359 -13.86 2.91 -8.24
N THR A 360 -12.98 3.54 -9.02
CA THR A 360 -13.32 4.07 -10.37
C THR A 360 -13.42 2.99 -11.44
N THR A 361 -13.08 1.74 -11.11
CA THR A 361 -13.10 0.60 -12.04
C THR A 361 -14.35 -0.29 -11.96
N GLY A 362 -15.38 0.02 -11.15
CA GLY A 362 -16.59 -0.83 -11.13
C GLY A 362 -17.88 -0.32 -10.48
N GLY A 363 -17.92 0.89 -9.90
CA GLY A 363 -19.04 1.32 -9.05
C GLY A 363 -19.85 2.50 -9.60
N THR A 364 -21.18 2.42 -9.52
CA THR A 364 -22.04 3.61 -9.60
C THR A 364 -21.84 4.48 -8.36
N TYR A 365 -21.37 5.72 -8.55
CA TYR A 365 -21.16 6.67 -7.45
C TYR A 365 -22.38 7.52 -7.15
N TYR A 366 -22.57 7.80 -5.86
CA TYR A 366 -23.68 8.56 -5.33
C TYR A 366 -23.16 9.81 -4.60
N THR A 367 -22.98 10.93 -5.32
CA THR A 367 -22.31 12.14 -4.79
C THR A 367 -22.98 13.45 -5.22
N TRP A 368 -22.60 14.56 -4.57
CA TRP A 368 -22.88 15.90 -5.08
C TRP A 368 -21.82 16.29 -6.12
N VAL A 369 -22.27 16.93 -7.19
CA VAL A 369 -21.40 17.44 -8.26
C VAL A 369 -21.41 18.96 -8.22
N HIS A 370 -20.24 19.56 -8.04
CA HIS A 370 -20.06 21.01 -8.03
C HIS A 370 -19.59 21.50 -9.40
N ASP A 371 -20.35 22.42 -9.98
CA ASP A 371 -19.94 23.20 -11.16
C ASP A 371 -18.98 24.31 -10.73
N MET A 372 -17.70 24.12 -11.04
CA MET A 372 -16.61 25.03 -10.69
C MET A 372 -16.12 25.80 -11.92
N ARG A 373 -17.03 26.52 -12.59
CA ARG A 373 -16.76 27.46 -13.69
C ARG A 373 -15.58 28.43 -13.51
N LYS A 374 -15.08 28.64 -12.29
CA LYS A 374 -13.96 29.56 -11.98
C LYS A 374 -12.62 28.90 -11.64
N LEU A 375 -12.55 27.57 -11.59
CA LEU A 375 -11.33 26.88 -11.13
C LEU A 375 -10.09 27.34 -11.93
N GLY A 376 -10.20 27.43 -13.27
CA GLY A 376 -9.14 27.93 -14.14
C GLY A 376 -8.65 29.36 -13.89
N THR A 377 -9.43 30.21 -13.21
CA THR A 377 -9.07 31.62 -12.94
C THR A 377 -8.43 31.86 -11.57
N GLN A 378 -8.49 30.87 -10.67
CA GLN A 378 -7.93 31.00 -9.32
C GLN A 378 -6.83 29.98 -8.99
N LEU A 379 -6.49 29.13 -9.95
CA LEU A 379 -5.32 28.27 -9.85
C LEU A 379 -4.01 29.08 -9.87
N PRO A 380 -2.93 28.55 -9.28
CA PRO A 380 -1.59 29.09 -9.46
C PRO A 380 -1.28 29.30 -10.95
N ALA A 381 -0.54 30.37 -11.26
CA ALA A 381 -0.18 30.67 -12.64
C ALA A 381 0.57 29.48 -13.28
N GLY A 382 0.03 28.93 -14.37
CA GLY A 382 0.58 27.77 -15.08
C GLY A 382 0.09 26.40 -14.58
N ALA A 383 -0.73 26.35 -13.53
CA ALA A 383 -1.37 25.11 -13.08
C ALA A 383 -2.60 24.76 -13.95
N SER A 384 -2.70 23.50 -14.35
CA SER A 384 -3.90 22.92 -14.96
C SER A 384 -4.20 21.61 -14.23
N PRO A 385 -5.34 21.49 -13.52
CA PRO A 385 -5.72 20.24 -12.91
C PRO A 385 -6.07 19.23 -13.99
N ARG A 386 -5.95 17.97 -13.66
CA ARG A 386 -6.35 16.82 -14.46
C ARG A 386 -7.52 16.14 -13.75
N VAL A 387 -8.21 15.28 -14.49
CA VAL A 387 -9.15 14.35 -13.88
C VAL A 387 -8.42 13.52 -12.83
N GLY A 388 -9.02 13.41 -11.64
CA GLY A 388 -8.45 12.75 -10.48
C GLY A 388 -7.61 13.65 -9.57
N ASP A 389 -7.27 14.88 -10.00
CA ASP A 389 -6.60 15.82 -9.11
C ASP A 389 -7.55 16.35 -8.04
N ILE A 390 -6.99 16.66 -6.88
CA ILE A 390 -7.73 17.11 -5.71
C ILE A 390 -7.75 18.63 -5.71
N VAL A 391 -8.92 19.18 -5.40
CA VAL A 391 -9.13 20.62 -5.30
C VAL A 391 -9.63 20.97 -3.92
N ILE A 392 -8.97 21.95 -3.31
CA ILE A 392 -9.42 22.59 -2.07
C ILE A 392 -10.06 23.91 -2.45
N PHE A 393 -11.32 24.10 -2.10
CA PHE A 393 -12.12 25.25 -2.51
C PHE A 393 -13.07 25.73 -1.43
N GLY A 394 -13.53 26.98 -1.56
CA GLY A 394 -14.45 27.59 -0.61
C GLY A 394 -13.78 28.12 0.67
N SER A 395 -14.46 29.04 1.35
CA SER A 395 -13.95 29.67 2.58
C SER A 395 -13.86 28.72 3.78
N ASP A 396 -14.52 27.57 3.69
CA ASP A 396 -14.46 26.45 4.63
C ASP A 396 -13.37 25.43 4.26
N GLN A 397 -12.60 25.68 3.19
CA GLN A 397 -11.55 24.80 2.67
C GLN A 397 -12.06 23.37 2.38
N HIS A 398 -13.21 23.29 1.71
CA HIS A 398 -13.84 22.05 1.26
C HIS A 398 -12.96 21.27 0.26
N VAL A 399 -13.03 19.94 0.29
CA VAL A 399 -12.22 19.07 -0.57
C VAL A 399 -13.10 18.34 -1.56
N GLY A 400 -12.66 18.27 -2.82
CA GLY A 400 -13.29 17.47 -3.85
C GLY A 400 -12.29 16.99 -4.89
N ILE A 401 -12.76 16.10 -5.77
CA ILE A 401 -11.97 15.52 -6.87
C ILE A 401 -12.46 16.05 -8.19
N VAL A 402 -11.54 16.48 -9.06
CA VAL A 402 -11.88 16.80 -10.44
C VAL A 402 -12.34 15.54 -11.17
N SER A 403 -13.62 15.45 -11.52
CA SER A 403 -14.16 14.30 -12.27
C SER A 403 -14.04 14.47 -13.78
N LYS A 404 -14.35 15.66 -14.30
CA LYS A 404 -14.26 15.95 -15.74
C LYS A 404 -14.18 17.43 -16.02
N GLN A 405 -13.73 17.75 -17.23
CA GLN A 405 -13.83 19.09 -17.80
C GLN A 405 -14.70 19.05 -19.06
N VAL A 406 -15.71 19.92 -19.13
CA VAL A 406 -16.56 20.06 -20.32
C VAL A 406 -16.66 21.52 -20.70
N ASN A 407 -16.23 21.88 -21.91
CA ASN A 407 -16.29 23.25 -22.44
C ASN A 407 -15.67 24.31 -21.49
N GLY A 408 -14.53 23.98 -20.87
CA GLY A 408 -13.84 24.87 -19.93
C GLY A 408 -14.43 24.90 -18.51
N VAL A 409 -15.50 24.13 -18.26
CA VAL A 409 -16.12 23.98 -16.93
C VAL A 409 -15.58 22.73 -16.25
N TRP A 410 -15.07 22.88 -15.04
CA TRP A 410 -14.61 21.78 -14.20
C TRP A 410 -15.75 21.25 -13.33
N TYR A 411 -15.90 19.94 -13.30
CA TYR A 411 -16.84 19.22 -12.44
C TYR A 411 -16.07 18.54 -11.32
N VAL A 412 -16.57 18.69 -10.10
CA VAL A 412 -15.91 18.17 -8.90
C VAL A 412 -16.87 17.27 -8.15
N LEU A 413 -16.40 16.09 -7.73
CA LEU A 413 -17.11 15.21 -6.80
C LEU A 413 -16.69 15.58 -5.37
N ASP A 414 -17.64 15.88 -4.50
CA ASP A 414 -17.38 16.08 -3.08
C ASP A 414 -18.32 15.27 -2.19
N GLY A 415 -17.87 15.11 -0.95
CA GLY A 415 -18.65 14.50 0.11
C GLY A 415 -19.17 15.62 0.98
N ASN A 416 -20.43 16.02 0.82
CA ASN A 416 -21.10 16.86 1.82
C ASN A 416 -22.10 16.06 2.68
N GLY A 417 -21.74 15.81 3.95
CA GLY A 417 -22.56 15.11 4.93
C GLY A 417 -23.27 16.10 5.84
N LEU A 418 -24.61 16.13 5.75
CA LEU A 418 -25.56 16.96 6.53
C LEU A 418 -25.29 18.48 6.51
N SER A 419 -25.83 19.12 5.46
CA SER A 419 -25.95 20.57 5.40
C SER A 419 -27.08 21.08 6.30
N THR A 420 -26.71 21.83 7.33
CA THR A 420 -27.53 22.95 7.79
C THR A 420 -26.71 24.24 7.69
N GLY A 421 -27.01 25.01 6.63
CA GLY A 421 -26.97 26.48 6.62
C GLY A 421 -25.66 27.21 6.30
N THR A 422 -25.65 27.85 5.10
CA THR A 422 -25.11 29.19 4.73
C THR A 422 -23.63 29.51 5.04
N SER A 423 -22.78 30.06 4.16
CA SER A 423 -22.97 30.97 3.03
C SER A 423 -21.67 31.14 2.23
N GLY A 424 -21.75 31.29 0.91
CA GLY A 424 -20.66 31.80 0.05
C GLY A 424 -20.90 31.42 -1.41
N ASP A 425 -21.28 32.39 -2.24
CA ASP A 425 -21.76 32.23 -3.63
C ASP A 425 -20.94 31.27 -4.51
N TRP A 426 -21.47 30.07 -4.72
CA TRP A 426 -21.20 29.22 -5.87
C TRP A 426 -22.55 28.75 -6.41
N THR A 427 -22.87 29.10 -7.66
CA THR A 427 -24.17 28.78 -8.25
C THR A 427 -24.30 27.26 -8.38
N THR A 428 -25.02 26.66 -7.43
CA THR A 428 -25.39 25.24 -7.44
C THR A 428 -26.34 25.00 -8.62
N THR A 429 -25.95 24.14 -9.56
CA THR A 429 -26.91 23.61 -10.54
C THR A 429 -27.37 22.24 -10.03
N LYS A 430 -28.52 22.20 -9.37
CA LYS A 430 -29.20 20.94 -9.02
C LYS A 430 -29.67 20.23 -10.29
N VAL A 431 -29.30 18.97 -10.46
CA VAL A 431 -29.90 18.07 -11.46
C VAL A 431 -30.75 17.04 -10.70
N ALA A 432 -32.08 17.03 -10.95
CA ALA A 432 -33.06 16.14 -10.30
C ALA A 432 -33.14 14.76 -10.98
N GLU A 433 -33.52 13.66 -10.31
CA GLU A 433 -34.91 13.15 -10.22
C GLU A 433 -35.16 12.16 -9.01
N ARG A 434 -36.39 12.18 -8.44
CA ARG A 434 -36.94 11.37 -7.30
C ARG A 434 -38.32 10.77 -7.67
N PRO A 435 -38.97 9.82 -6.92
CA PRO A 435 -38.81 9.42 -5.49
C PRO A 435 -38.85 7.88 -5.19
N ILE A 436 -38.38 7.38 -4.02
CA ILE A 436 -39.15 7.17 -2.76
C ILE A 436 -38.16 6.74 -1.62
N TRP A 437 -38.08 7.24 -0.35
CA TRP A 437 -38.87 8.15 0.51
C TRP A 437 -38.00 8.96 1.52
N ASN A 438 -38.28 10.28 1.61
CA ASN A 438 -38.03 11.24 2.72
C ASN A 438 -36.58 11.45 3.21
N GLN A 439 -35.64 12.07 2.48
CA GLN A 439 -35.41 13.51 2.21
C GLN A 439 -34.42 13.60 1.01
N ALA A 440 -34.37 14.71 0.27
CA ALA A 440 -33.93 14.73 -1.14
C ALA A 440 -32.43 14.82 -1.39
N HIS A 441 -31.85 13.71 -1.84
CA HIS A 441 -30.59 13.70 -2.58
C HIS A 441 -30.83 13.00 -3.92
N ASP A 442 -30.64 13.74 -5.00
CA ASP A 442 -30.68 13.26 -6.38
C ASP A 442 -29.28 12.77 -6.75
N PHE A 443 -29.19 11.64 -7.45
CA PHE A 443 -27.94 10.97 -7.76
C PHE A 443 -27.64 11.07 -9.26
N ILE A 444 -26.42 11.50 -9.63
CA ILE A 444 -25.95 11.54 -11.01
C ILE A 444 -25.09 10.30 -11.28
N ARG A 445 -25.51 9.47 -12.24
CA ARG A 445 -24.67 8.42 -12.84
C ARG A 445 -23.63 9.08 -13.75
N VAL A 446 -22.35 8.87 -13.46
CA VAL A 446 -21.25 9.26 -14.35
C VAL A 446 -20.73 7.98 -14.99
N ASP A 447 -21.15 7.72 -16.23
CA ASP A 447 -20.49 6.73 -17.07
C ASP A 447 -19.21 7.38 -17.62
N TYR A 448 -18.06 6.77 -17.35
CA TYR A 448 -16.77 7.17 -17.91
C TYR A 448 -16.62 6.75 -19.37
#